data_AF-A0A6M3JHG2-F1
#
_entry.id   AF-A0A6M3JHG2-F1
#
_cell.length_a   1.000
_cell.length_b   1.000
_cell.length_c   1.000
_cell.angle_alpha   90.00
_cell.angle_beta   90.00
_cell.angle_gamma   90.00
#
_symmetry.space_group_name_H-M   'P 1'
#
loop_
_entity.id
_entity.type
_entity.pdbx_description
1 polymer ?
#
loop_
_entity_poly.entity_id
_entity_poly.type
_entity_poly.pdbx_seq_one_letter_code
_entity_poly.pdbx_strand_id
1 'polypeptide(L)' 'MNFRKITHGWAEQTFNDIGECLGQTFFAGDQVEYETEDGDPINIMDMPLAGREY' A
#
# COMPACT_ATOMS: atom_id res chain seq x y z
N MET A 1 15.99 -8.68 6.17
CA MET A 1 15.83 -7.40 5.47
C MET A 1 14.40 -6.96 5.71
N ASN A 2 14.19 -5.86 6.41
CA ASN A 2 12.86 -5.30 6.59
C ASN A 2 12.52 -4.47 5.34
N PHE A 3 11.28 -4.56 4.89
CA PHE A 3 10.77 -3.75 3.77
C PHE A 3 9.37 -3.27 4.11
N ARG A 4 8.98 -2.14 3.54
CA ARG A 4 7.61 -1.62 3.64
C ARG A 4 6.83 -2.09 2.43
N LYS A 5 5.57 -2.48 2.66
CA LYS A 5 4.59 -2.76 1.61
C LYS A 5 3.69 -1.54 1.47
N ILE A 6 3.74 -0.88 0.33
CA ILE A 6 2.92 0.29 0.02
C ILE A 6 1.73 -0.19 -0.80
N THR A 7 0.52 0.03 -0.31
CA THR A 7 -0.72 -0.32 -1.02
C THR A 7 -1.34 0.94 -1.58
N HIS A 8 -1.49 1.00 -2.90
CA HIS A 8 -2.17 2.10 -3.57
C HIS A 8 -3.67 1.85 -3.59
N GLY A 9 -4.46 2.91 -3.53
CA GLY A 9 -5.91 2.81 -3.41
C GLY A 9 -6.58 4.16 -3.45
N TRP A 10 -7.86 4.19 -3.14
CA TRP A 10 -8.62 5.41 -3.00
C TRP A 10 -9.35 5.42 -1.65
N ALA A 11 -9.64 6.61 -1.15
CA ALA A 11 -10.39 6.80 0.07
C ALA A 11 -11.77 7.36 -0.27
N GLU A 12 -12.81 6.72 0.26
CA GLU A 12 -14.14 7.32 0.31
C GLU A 12 -14.25 8.13 1.60
N GLN A 13 -14.67 9.39 1.49
CA GLN A 13 -14.84 10.27 2.64
C GLN A 13 -16.27 10.81 2.65
N THR A 14 -16.88 10.80 3.83
CA THR A 14 -18.20 11.40 4.07
C THR A 14 -18.01 12.71 4.82
N PHE A 15 -18.62 13.77 4.33
CA PHE A 15 -18.54 15.11 4.92
C PHE A 15 -19.91 15.60 5.39
N ASN A 16 -19.94 16.49 6.38
CA ASN A 16 -21.16 17.23 6.74
C ASN A 16 -21.33 18.50 5.89
N ASP A 17 -22.44 19.21 6.10
CA ASP A 17 -22.80 20.42 5.33
C ASP A 17 -21.82 21.60 5.51
N ILE A 18 -20.96 21.56 6.53
CA ILE A 18 -19.92 22.58 6.77
C ILE A 18 -18.52 22.11 6.33
N GLY A 19 -18.42 20.93 5.71
CA GLY A 19 -17.18 20.39 5.13
C GLY A 19 -16.29 19.64 6.10
N GLU A 20 -16.76 19.29 7.30
CA GLU A 20 -16.00 18.44 8.23
C GLU A 20 -16.10 16.97 7.80
N CYS A 21 -14.97 16.26 7.80
CA CYS A 21 -14.92 14.81 7.52
C CYS A 21 -15.51 14.02 8.70
N LEU A 22 -16.62 13.34 8.46
CA LEU A 22 -17.31 12.51 9.45
C LEU A 22 -16.79 11.07 9.47
N GLY A 23 -16.24 10.61 8.35
CA GLY A 23 -15.77 9.24 8.21
C GLY A 23 -14.95 9.04 6.94
N GLN A 24 -14.03 8.09 7.02
CA GLN A 24 -13.18 7.69 5.91
C GLN A 24 -13.06 6.18 5.85
N THR A 25 -13.21 5.62 4.66
CA THR A 25 -12.94 4.21 4.36
C THR A 25 -11.87 4.14 3.29
N PHE A 26 -10.83 3.33 3.53
CA PHE A 26 -9.77 3.11 2.56
C PHE A 26 -10.02 1.83 1.76
N PHE A 27 -10.01 1.95 0.44
CA PHE A 27 -10.16 0.84 -0.50
C PHE A 27 -8.79 0.55 -1.12
N ALA A 28 -8.18 -0.54 -0.67
CA ALA A 28 -6.95 -1.05 -1.26
C ALA A 28 -7.20 -1.49 -2.71
N GLY A 29 -6.39 -0.99 -3.64
CA GLY A 29 -6.34 -1.46 -5.02
C GLY A 29 -5.38 -2.64 -5.18
N ASP A 30 -5.27 -3.13 -6.42
CA ASP A 30 -4.43 -4.28 -6.75
C ASP A 30 -2.94 -3.92 -6.86
N GLN A 31 -2.61 -2.62 -6.96
CA GLN A 31 -1.24 -2.15 -7.09
C GLN A 31 -0.56 -2.05 -5.74
N VAL A 32 0.61 -2.69 -5.65
CA VAL A 32 1.46 -2.71 -4.47
C VAL A 32 2.89 -2.42 -4.89
N GLU A 33 3.54 -1.55 -4.13
CA GLU A 33 4.96 -1.25 -4.23
C GLU A 33 5.67 -1.70 -2.95
N TYR A 34 6.99 -1.85 -3.06
CA TYR A 34 7.84 -2.27 -1.94
C TYR A 34 9.04 -1.35 -1.87
N GLU A 35 9.47 -1.00 -0.66
CA GLU A 35 10.65 -0.18 -0.44
C GLU A 35 11.46 -0.66 0.77
N THR A 36 12.75 -0.36 0.80
CA THR A 36 13.62 -0.56 1.98
C THR A 36 13.22 0.40 3.11
N GLU A 37 13.79 0.22 4.30
CA GLU A 37 13.61 1.20 5.38
C GLU A 37 14.18 2.58 5.03
N ASP A 38 15.15 2.64 4.11
CA ASP A 38 15.78 3.88 3.61
C ASP A 38 14.97 4.54 2.48
N GLY A 39 13.89 3.91 2.00
CA GLY A 39 13.02 4.42 0.94
C GLY A 39 13.47 4.05 -0.48
N ASP A 40 14.41 3.11 -0.62
CA ASP A 40 14.82 2.62 -1.93
C ASP A 40 13.77 1.64 -2.48
N PRO A 41 13.31 1.79 -3.73
CA PRO A 41 12.33 0.91 -4.33
C PRO A 41 12.87 -0.52 -4.47
N ILE A 42 12.03 -1.50 -4.15
CA ILE A 42 12.30 -2.92 -4.28
C ILE A 42 11.43 -3.49 -5.39
N ASN A 43 12.07 -4.10 -6.39
CA ASN A 43 11.37 -4.95 -7.34
C ASN A 43 11.24 -6.36 -6.77
N ILE A 44 10.05 -6.71 -6.28
CA ILE A 44 9.76 -8.06 -5.76
C ILE A 44 9.94 -9.16 -6.82
N MET A 45 9.85 -8.84 -8.12
CA MET A 45 10.12 -9.82 -9.19
C MET A 45 11.61 -10.18 -9.29
N ASP A 46 12.50 -9.31 -8.80
CA ASP A 46 13.95 -9.54 -8.77
C ASP A 46 14.41 -10.13 -7.43
N MET A 47 13.51 -10.25 -6.45
CA MET A 47 13.81 -10.95 -5.22
C MET A 47 13.77 -12.47 -5.46
N PRO A 48 14.80 -13.22 -5.03
CA PRO A 48 14.74 -14.68 -5.09
C PRO A 48 13.53 -15.11 -4.27
N LEU A 49 12.52 -15.66 -4.94
CA LEU A 49 11.31 -16.20 -4.33
C LEU A 49 11.70 -17.29 -3.32
N ALA A 50 11.95 -16.90 -2.08
CA ALA A 50 12.08 -17.83 -0.97
C ALA A 50 10.67 -18.40 -0.71
N GLY A 51 10.34 -19.51 -1.39
CA GLY A 51 9.14 -20.29 -1.05
C GLY A 51 8.25 -20.77 -2.20
N ARG A 52 8.66 -20.76 -3.47
CA ARG A 52 8.02 -21.65 -4.45
C ARG A 52 8.61 -23.05 -4.32
N GLU A 53 8.17 -23.79 -3.30
CA GLU A 53 8.12 -25.24 -3.43
C GLU A 53 6.93 -25.57 -4.33
N TYR A 54 7.20 -26.32 -5.40
CA TYR A 54 6.23 -26.83 -6.38
C TYR A 54 5.37 -27.93 -5.76
#